data_AF-A0A1F3CUG0-F1
#
_entry.id   AF-A0A1F3CUG0-F1
#
_cell.length_a   1.000
_cell.length_b   1.000
_cell.length_c   1.000
_cell.angle_alpha   90.00
_cell.angle_beta   90.00
_cell.angle_gamma   90.00
#
_symmetry.space_group_name_H-M   'P 1'
#
loop_
_entity.id
_entity.type
_entity.pdbx_description
1 polymer ?
#
loop_
_entity_poly.entity_id
_entity_poly.type
_entity_poly.pdbx_seq_one_letter_code
_entity_poly.pdbx_strand_id
1 'polypeptide(L)'
;MLASLQEWYRDRRAKLDLFDETMVGQQANPLYLLGPMLYYFLIVTVVSGVILMFWYEPTPAGAYNSILHIQHEVPLGWLIRGIHKYAADGVVICIILRIFRMYFLGEYKKPGELTWIWSFAGLILAMISGITGYLLIWNQRAFWAAKTVLSVPVYFDELTAKIPVIGERFQVGSMIAYLFLGGPAVGAATLTRFYALHFGISIVLLVVAEVFYYRTRRVRLNMSLFPILLFTAMLVLTSYILPAELGRRADPNRTPLPILSDWYFLGLYQYVKYTPPLWAGLGPGLLIGFAMLVPFLDRSKSRRPLDRPFFFVVGVLALVYWLVFTALIMFNIAVIEREPPLVLLGTILVLSLALVWELRHRRRQARAAASAAAPPRRPAGATGHS
;
A
#
# COMPACT_ATOMS: atom_id res chain seq x y z
N MET A 1 14.78 -3.72 29.11
CA MET A 1 14.18 -4.00 27.79
C MET A 1 12.72 -3.52 27.70
N LEU A 2 11.84 -3.88 28.64
CA LEU A 2 10.44 -3.42 28.63
C LEU A 2 10.29 -1.90 28.84
N ALA A 3 11.01 -1.31 29.81
CA ALA A 3 10.99 0.14 30.04
C ALA A 3 11.46 0.96 28.82
N SER A 4 12.51 0.51 28.14
CA SER A 4 13.01 1.17 26.91
C SER A 4 12.03 1.07 25.73
N LEU A 5 11.27 -0.02 25.62
CA LEU A 5 10.21 -0.16 24.61
C LEU A 5 9.01 0.73 24.93
N GLN A 6 8.62 0.83 26.21
CA GLN A 6 7.54 1.73 26.65
C GLN A 6 7.89 3.19 26.39
N GLU A 7 9.13 3.60 26.68
CA GLU A 7 9.61 4.95 26.38
C GLU A 7 9.63 5.25 24.88
N TRP A 8 10.13 4.30 24.08
CA TRP A 8 10.09 4.40 22.62
C TRP A 8 8.66 4.60 22.13
N TYR A 9 7.73 3.74 22.58
CA TYR A 9 6.33 3.83 22.19
C TYR A 9 5.69 5.15 22.60
N ARG A 10 5.94 5.61 23.83
CA ARG A 10 5.39 6.87 24.36
C ARG A 10 5.84 8.09 23.55
N ASP A 11 7.14 8.20 23.23
CA ASP A 11 7.69 9.31 22.43
C ASP A 11 7.11 9.33 21.01
N ARG A 12 6.94 8.17 20.38
CA ARG A 12 6.39 8.08 19.02
C ARG A 12 4.88 8.30 19.00
N ARG A 13 4.16 7.75 19.98
CA ARG A 13 2.70 7.94 20.11
C ARG A 13 2.34 9.42 20.26
N ALA A 14 3.12 10.19 21.00
CA ALA A 14 2.90 11.64 21.16
C ALA A 14 3.00 12.41 19.82
N LYS A 15 3.75 11.87 18.84
CA LYS A 15 4.01 12.50 17.54
C LYS A 15 3.36 11.73 16.39
N LEU A 16 2.49 10.77 16.70
CA LEU A 16 1.75 9.99 15.72
C LEU A 16 0.82 10.92 14.94
N ASP A 17 0.94 10.88 13.62
CA ASP A 17 0.10 11.67 12.72
C ASP A 17 -0.45 10.78 11.61
N LEU A 18 -1.73 10.43 11.70
CA LEU A 18 -2.36 9.57 10.71
C LEU A 18 -2.93 10.37 9.53
N PHE A 19 -3.48 11.55 9.79
CA PHE A 19 -4.33 12.27 8.84
C PHE A 19 -4.23 13.80 8.92
N ASP A 20 -3.69 14.39 9.97
CA ASP A 20 -3.86 15.84 10.23
C ASP A 20 -2.76 16.67 9.57
N GLU A 21 -1.51 16.18 9.60
CA GLU A 21 -0.31 16.76 8.97
C GLU A 21 -0.01 18.24 9.38
N THR A 22 -0.77 18.79 10.34
CA THR A 22 -0.63 20.15 10.89
C THR A 22 0.71 20.41 11.53
N MET A 23 1.28 19.38 12.17
CA MET A 23 2.48 19.48 12.99
C MET A 23 3.77 19.49 12.18
N VAL A 24 3.69 19.53 10.85
CA VAL A 24 4.86 19.52 9.97
C VAL A 24 5.23 20.94 9.54
N GLY A 25 6.50 21.30 9.72
CA GLY A 25 7.02 22.65 9.39
C GLY A 25 7.11 22.99 7.90
N GLN A 26 6.58 22.16 7.00
CA GLN A 26 6.66 22.32 5.54
C GLN A 26 5.27 22.41 4.88
N GLN A 27 4.33 23.13 5.50
CA GLN A 27 2.95 23.24 4.99
C GLN A 27 2.84 23.86 3.58
N ALA A 28 3.90 24.50 3.06
CA ALA A 28 3.94 24.99 1.68
C ALA A 28 3.99 23.86 0.64
N ASN A 29 4.39 22.64 1.01
CA ASN A 29 4.38 21.50 0.10
C ASN A 29 2.95 20.91 0.04
N PRO A 30 2.28 20.90 -1.14
CA PRO A 30 0.90 20.42 -1.27
C PRO A 30 0.74 18.93 -0.91
N LEU A 31 1.82 18.15 -0.92
CA LEU A 31 1.79 16.73 -0.52
C LEU A 31 1.46 16.52 0.97
N TYR A 32 1.45 17.57 1.81
CA TYR A 32 0.95 17.46 3.18
C TYR A 32 -0.58 17.47 3.28
N LEU A 33 -1.29 17.81 2.20
CA LEU A 33 -2.74 17.64 2.14
C LEU A 33 -3.17 16.18 1.96
N LEU A 34 -2.23 15.26 1.67
CA LEU A 34 -2.55 13.84 1.48
C LEU A 34 -3.16 13.17 2.72
N GLY A 35 -2.82 13.63 3.92
CA GLY A 35 -3.42 13.15 5.17
C GLY A 35 -4.91 13.52 5.27
N PRO A 36 -5.26 14.82 5.21
CA PRO A 36 -6.66 15.25 5.26
C PRO A 36 -7.49 14.72 4.09
N MET A 37 -6.90 14.63 2.89
CA MET A 37 -7.55 14.03 1.71
C MET A 37 -7.85 12.54 1.93
N LEU A 38 -6.92 11.78 2.51
CA LEU A 38 -7.14 10.37 2.82
C LEU A 38 -8.38 10.17 3.69
N TYR A 39 -8.51 10.96 4.76
CA TYR A 39 -9.67 10.88 5.64
C TYR A 39 -10.98 11.32 4.94
N TYR A 40 -10.93 12.37 4.10
CA TYR A 40 -12.06 12.77 3.26
C TYR A 40 -12.53 11.64 2.35
N PHE A 41 -11.63 11.03 1.58
CA PHE A 41 -11.98 9.93 0.69
C PHE A 41 -12.47 8.69 1.45
N LEU A 42 -11.93 8.42 2.66
CA LEU A 42 -12.41 7.35 3.52
C LEU A 42 -13.88 7.56 3.90
N ILE A 43 -14.27 8.77 4.36
CA ILE A 43 -15.67 9.08 4.68
C ILE A 43 -16.55 8.90 3.45
N VAL A 44 -16.16 9.50 2.32
CA VAL A 44 -16.97 9.43 1.09
C VAL A 44 -17.15 7.98 0.63
N THR A 45 -16.10 7.16 0.70
CA THR A 45 -16.16 5.73 0.34
C THR A 45 -17.10 4.97 1.27
N VAL A 46 -17.00 5.15 2.58
CA VAL A 46 -17.86 4.46 3.56
C VAL A 46 -19.32 4.88 3.41
N VAL A 47 -19.60 6.18 3.34
CA VAL A 47 -20.97 6.71 3.24
C VAL A 47 -21.62 6.26 1.93
N SER A 48 -20.93 6.38 0.80
CA SER A 48 -21.44 5.88 -0.49
C SER A 48 -21.63 4.37 -0.49
N GLY A 49 -20.75 3.60 0.17
CA GLY A 49 -20.88 2.15 0.30
C GLY A 49 -22.13 1.75 1.10
N VAL A 50 -22.37 2.40 2.24
CA VAL A 50 -23.59 2.18 3.04
C VAL A 50 -24.85 2.50 2.23
N ILE A 51 -24.82 3.53 1.38
CA ILE A 51 -25.94 3.84 0.50
C ILE A 51 -26.15 2.73 -0.55
N LEU A 52 -25.07 2.23 -1.18
CA LEU A 52 -25.19 1.15 -2.17
C LEU A 52 -25.74 -0.15 -1.58
N MET A 53 -25.52 -0.40 -0.28
CA MET A 53 -26.01 -1.60 0.40
C MET A 53 -27.54 -1.71 0.42
N PHE A 54 -28.29 -0.62 0.29
CA PHE A 54 -29.76 -0.67 0.27
C PHE A 54 -30.34 -1.42 -0.93
N TRP A 55 -29.59 -1.54 -2.02
CA TRP A 55 -30.03 -2.22 -3.24
C TRP A 55 -29.19 -3.45 -3.59
N TYR A 56 -28.04 -3.65 -2.95
CA TYR A 56 -27.11 -4.73 -3.29
C TYR A 56 -27.58 -6.09 -2.74
N GLU A 57 -27.54 -7.13 -3.58
CA GLU A 57 -27.87 -8.50 -3.18
C GLU A 57 -26.61 -9.40 -3.17
N PRO A 58 -26.12 -9.85 -1.99
CA PRO A 58 -24.88 -10.61 -1.87
C PRO A 58 -25.04 -12.11 -2.19
N THR A 59 -25.77 -12.43 -3.27
CA THR A 59 -25.93 -13.81 -3.78
C THR A 59 -25.34 -13.94 -5.19
N PRO A 60 -24.82 -15.11 -5.62
CA PRO A 60 -24.33 -15.27 -6.99
C PRO A 60 -25.39 -15.01 -8.07
N ALA A 61 -26.68 -15.23 -7.77
CA ALA A 61 -27.78 -14.98 -8.68
C ALA A 61 -28.14 -13.48 -8.77
N GLY A 62 -28.09 -12.77 -7.64
CA GLY A 62 -28.51 -11.39 -7.49
C GLY A 62 -27.41 -10.35 -7.65
N ALA A 63 -26.16 -10.64 -7.28
CA ALA A 63 -25.09 -9.63 -7.18
C ALA A 63 -24.89 -8.82 -8.47
N TYR A 64 -24.67 -9.49 -9.60
CA TYR A 64 -24.51 -8.80 -10.88
C TYR A 64 -25.78 -8.03 -11.30
N ASN A 65 -26.97 -8.58 -11.03
CA ASN A 65 -28.24 -7.94 -11.40
C ASN A 65 -28.53 -6.72 -10.54
N SER A 66 -28.27 -6.79 -9.24
CA SER A 66 -28.41 -5.66 -8.32
C SER A 66 -27.50 -4.50 -8.71
N ILE A 67 -26.28 -4.78 -9.21
CA ILE A 67 -25.39 -3.75 -9.77
C ILE A 67 -25.96 -3.13 -11.05
N LEU A 68 -26.58 -3.92 -11.95
CA LEU A 68 -27.27 -3.37 -13.12
C LEU A 68 -28.45 -2.49 -12.72
N HIS A 69 -29.24 -2.91 -11.73
CA HIS A 69 -30.35 -2.14 -11.19
C HIS A 69 -29.87 -0.81 -10.59
N ILE A 70 -28.81 -0.82 -9.76
CA ILE A 70 -28.17 0.39 -9.23
C ILE A 70 -27.69 1.30 -10.37
N GLN A 71 -27.10 0.73 -11.43
CA GLN A 71 -26.54 1.51 -12.52
C GLN A 71 -27.62 2.17 -13.39
N HIS A 72 -28.75 1.50 -13.62
CA HIS A 72 -29.69 1.89 -14.67
C HIS A 72 -31.08 2.33 -14.16
N GLU A 73 -31.51 1.84 -13.01
CA GLU A 73 -32.89 2.02 -12.52
C GLU A 73 -32.97 2.89 -11.27
N VAL A 74 -31.97 2.83 -10.37
CA VAL A 74 -31.92 3.66 -9.17
C VAL A 74 -31.59 5.12 -9.56
N PRO A 75 -32.41 6.12 -9.17
CA PRO A 75 -32.10 7.53 -9.41
C PRO A 75 -30.74 7.90 -8.82
N LEU A 76 -29.85 8.43 -9.66
CA LEU A 76 -28.44 8.74 -9.32
C LEU A 76 -27.60 7.54 -8.83
N GLY A 77 -28.08 6.30 -8.97
CA GLY A 77 -27.33 5.11 -8.53
C GLY A 77 -26.01 4.93 -9.28
N TRP A 78 -25.97 5.23 -10.58
CA TRP A 78 -24.73 5.28 -11.37
C TRP A 78 -23.70 6.27 -10.80
N LEU A 79 -24.15 7.42 -10.30
CA LEU A 79 -23.29 8.47 -9.76
C LEU A 79 -22.73 8.04 -8.41
N ILE A 80 -23.57 7.52 -7.51
CA ILE A 80 -23.15 7.02 -6.20
C ILE A 80 -22.17 5.86 -6.37
N ARG A 81 -22.42 4.96 -7.32
CA ARG A 81 -21.51 3.86 -7.67
C ARG A 81 -20.16 4.36 -8.19
N GLY A 82 -20.17 5.38 -9.05
CA GLY A 82 -18.95 6.05 -9.51
C GLY A 82 -18.18 6.71 -8.36
N ILE A 83 -18.87 7.48 -7.51
CA ILE A 83 -18.28 8.14 -6.34
C ILE A 83 -17.64 7.12 -5.41
N HIS A 84 -18.32 5.99 -5.15
CA HIS A 84 -17.77 4.92 -4.32
C HIS A 84 -16.47 4.34 -4.90
N LYS A 85 -16.45 4.03 -6.21
CA LYS A 85 -15.25 3.50 -6.89
C LYS A 85 -14.09 4.50 -6.83
N TYR A 86 -14.33 5.75 -7.22
CA TYR A 86 -13.26 6.75 -7.33
C TYR A 86 -12.81 7.31 -5.98
N ALA A 87 -13.69 7.35 -4.98
CA ALA A 87 -13.27 7.66 -3.61
C ALA A 87 -12.40 6.54 -3.03
N ALA A 88 -12.72 5.26 -3.30
CA ALA A 88 -11.88 4.13 -2.90
C ALA A 88 -10.50 4.20 -3.57
N ASP A 89 -10.44 4.56 -4.86
CA ASP A 89 -9.16 4.83 -5.54
C ASP A 89 -8.41 6.00 -4.89
N GLY A 90 -9.12 7.08 -4.53
CA GLY A 90 -8.57 8.23 -3.80
C GLY A 90 -7.90 7.85 -2.48
N VAL A 91 -8.50 6.95 -1.69
CA VAL A 91 -7.90 6.40 -0.46
C VAL A 91 -6.54 5.77 -0.77
N VAL A 92 -6.48 4.88 -1.77
CA VAL A 92 -5.25 4.16 -2.12
C VAL A 92 -4.18 5.11 -2.69
N ILE A 93 -4.58 6.03 -3.59
CA ILE A 93 -3.68 7.04 -4.16
C ILE A 93 -3.06 7.90 -3.05
N CYS A 94 -3.87 8.41 -2.13
CA CYS A 94 -3.39 9.26 -1.04
C CYS A 94 -2.38 8.51 -0.14
N ILE A 95 -2.67 7.25 0.23
CA ILE A 95 -1.74 6.45 1.05
C ILE A 95 -0.43 6.18 0.31
N ILE A 96 -0.47 5.77 -0.97
CA ILE A 96 0.73 5.47 -1.76
C ILE A 96 1.61 6.72 -1.91
N LEU A 97 1.02 7.84 -2.34
CA LEU A 97 1.75 9.11 -2.48
C LEU A 97 2.35 9.57 -1.15
N ARG A 98 1.60 9.37 -0.05
CA ARG A 98 2.07 9.71 1.30
C ARG A 98 3.25 8.84 1.71
N ILE A 99 3.20 7.53 1.47
CA ILE A 99 4.31 6.61 1.74
C ILE A 99 5.56 7.04 0.95
N PHE A 100 5.44 7.34 -0.35
CA PHE A 100 6.59 7.80 -1.13
C PHE A 100 7.13 9.16 -0.65
N ARG A 101 6.25 10.13 -0.34
CA ARG A 101 6.65 11.41 0.27
C ARG A 101 7.44 11.18 1.55
N MET A 102 6.88 10.40 2.49
CA MET A 102 7.52 10.06 3.76
C MET A 102 8.86 9.35 3.54
N TYR A 103 8.94 8.48 2.54
CA TYR A 103 10.16 7.77 2.19
C TYR A 103 11.26 8.74 1.75
N PHE A 104 11.00 9.56 0.73
CA PHE A 104 11.98 10.46 0.14
C PHE A 104 12.30 11.67 1.02
N LEU A 105 11.38 12.13 1.88
CA LEU A 105 11.66 13.18 2.86
C LEU A 105 12.26 12.65 4.18
N GLY A 106 12.38 11.32 4.33
CA GLY A 106 12.97 10.70 5.51
C GLY A 106 12.13 10.90 6.78
N GLU A 107 10.82 11.11 6.61
CA GLU A 107 9.85 11.31 7.70
C GLU A 107 9.63 10.03 8.50
N TYR A 108 9.91 8.86 7.93
CA TYR A 108 9.85 7.59 8.64
C TYR A 108 10.89 7.44 9.75
N LYS A 109 11.97 8.26 9.74
CA LYS A 109 12.98 8.26 10.80
C LYS A 109 12.40 8.83 12.09
N LYS A 110 13.10 8.64 13.22
CA LYS A 110 12.68 9.18 14.53
C LYS A 110 12.16 10.62 14.39
N PRO A 111 10.94 10.92 14.85
CA PRO A 111 9.98 10.07 15.58
C PRO A 111 8.82 9.49 14.73
N GLY A 112 8.94 9.47 13.40
CA GLY A 112 7.85 9.04 12.50
C GLY A 112 7.75 7.54 12.25
N GLU A 113 8.47 6.70 13.01
CA GLU A 113 8.47 5.24 12.79
C GLU A 113 7.06 4.64 12.93
N LEU A 114 6.28 5.13 13.90
CA LEU A 114 4.92 4.64 14.16
C LEU A 114 3.94 5.08 13.07
N THR A 115 4.04 6.33 12.60
CA THR A 115 3.24 6.84 11.47
C THR A 115 3.53 6.04 10.19
N TRP A 116 4.80 5.67 9.97
CA TRP A 116 5.21 4.84 8.84
C TRP A 116 4.55 3.46 8.87
N ILE A 117 4.66 2.76 10.00
CA ILE A 117 4.05 1.43 10.20
C ILE A 117 2.54 1.50 9.98
N TRP A 118 1.85 2.49 10.55
CA TRP A 118 0.41 2.64 10.36
C TRP A 118 0.00 3.01 8.93
N SER A 119 0.88 3.68 8.16
CA SER A 119 0.62 3.96 6.75
C SER A 119 0.60 2.69 5.92
N PHE A 120 1.55 1.77 6.15
CA PHE A 120 1.55 0.46 5.50
C PHE A 120 0.40 -0.42 5.98
N ALA A 121 0.12 -0.45 7.29
CA ALA A 121 -1.02 -1.19 7.82
C ALA A 121 -2.35 -0.69 7.20
N GLY A 122 -2.51 0.63 7.09
CA GLY A 122 -3.63 1.27 6.41
C GLY A 122 -3.71 0.88 4.93
N LEU A 123 -2.58 0.88 4.20
CA LEU A 123 -2.53 0.45 2.81
C LEU A 123 -2.98 -1.01 2.64
N ILE A 124 -2.45 -1.92 3.47
CA ILE A 124 -2.81 -3.34 3.44
C ILE A 124 -4.31 -3.52 3.68
N LEU A 125 -4.86 -2.86 4.71
CA LEU A 125 -6.29 -2.95 5.01
C LEU A 125 -7.16 -2.33 3.90
N ALA A 126 -6.74 -1.21 3.32
CA ALA A 126 -7.41 -0.59 2.17
C ALA A 126 -7.37 -1.51 0.94
N MET A 127 -6.25 -2.18 0.66
CA MET A 127 -6.13 -3.15 -0.43
C MET A 127 -6.98 -4.40 -0.19
N ILE A 128 -7.02 -4.93 1.04
CA ILE A 128 -7.90 -6.06 1.40
C ILE A 128 -9.37 -5.66 1.23
N SER A 129 -9.77 -4.49 1.74
CA SER A 129 -11.14 -3.98 1.52
C SER A 129 -11.43 -3.75 0.04
N GLY A 130 -10.45 -3.25 -0.73
CA GLY A 130 -10.56 -3.01 -2.16
C GLY A 130 -10.82 -4.30 -2.95
N ILE A 131 -10.04 -5.36 -2.71
CA ILE A 131 -10.26 -6.65 -3.41
C ILE A 131 -11.56 -7.33 -2.98
N THR A 132 -11.94 -7.22 -1.70
CA THR A 132 -13.20 -7.81 -1.24
C THR A 132 -14.42 -7.08 -1.81
N GLY A 133 -14.37 -5.75 -1.88
CA GLY A 133 -15.37 -4.91 -2.54
C GLY A 133 -15.42 -5.12 -4.05
N TYR A 134 -14.27 -5.35 -4.69
CA TYR A 134 -14.18 -5.59 -6.13
C TYR A 134 -14.95 -6.84 -6.56
N LEU A 135 -14.88 -7.92 -5.78
CA LEU A 135 -15.64 -9.16 -6.04
C LEU A 135 -17.15 -8.94 -6.07
N LEU A 136 -17.66 -7.96 -5.31
CA LEU A 136 -19.10 -7.72 -5.16
C LEU A 136 -19.79 -7.36 -6.49
N ILE A 137 -19.03 -6.86 -7.47
CA ILE A 137 -19.55 -6.58 -8.82
C ILE A 137 -19.99 -7.88 -9.51
N TRP A 138 -19.38 -9.02 -9.16
CA TRP A 138 -19.68 -10.34 -9.72
C TRP A 138 -19.56 -10.42 -11.25
N ASN A 139 -18.60 -9.68 -11.80
CA ASN A 139 -18.24 -9.72 -13.21
C ASN A 139 -16.99 -10.59 -13.45
N GLN A 140 -16.67 -10.87 -14.72
CA GLN A 140 -15.55 -11.72 -15.10
C GLN A 140 -14.23 -11.24 -14.52
N ARG A 141 -13.92 -9.94 -14.66
CA ARG A 141 -12.64 -9.41 -14.18
C ARG A 141 -12.52 -9.58 -12.66
N ALA A 142 -13.56 -9.23 -11.92
CA ALA A 142 -13.61 -9.33 -10.46
C ALA A 142 -13.51 -10.77 -9.94
N PHE A 143 -14.26 -11.70 -10.55
CA PHE A 143 -14.25 -13.11 -10.17
C PHE A 143 -12.85 -13.72 -10.32
N TRP A 144 -12.20 -13.51 -11.47
CA TRP A 144 -10.89 -14.07 -11.76
C TRP A 144 -9.75 -13.37 -11.01
N ALA A 145 -9.88 -12.06 -10.74
CA ALA A 145 -8.97 -11.36 -9.84
C ALA A 145 -9.04 -11.93 -8.41
N ALA A 146 -10.25 -12.08 -7.85
CA ALA A 146 -10.43 -12.67 -6.52
C ALA A 146 -9.89 -14.11 -6.45
N LYS A 147 -10.19 -14.95 -7.45
CA LYS A 147 -9.64 -16.31 -7.55
C LYS A 147 -8.11 -16.30 -7.52
N THR A 148 -7.48 -15.37 -8.25
CA THR A 148 -6.02 -15.27 -8.29
C THR A 148 -5.45 -14.86 -6.94
N VAL A 149 -5.98 -13.81 -6.30
CA VAL A 149 -5.52 -13.37 -4.97
C VAL A 149 -5.67 -14.48 -3.93
N LEU A 150 -6.79 -15.20 -3.94
CA LEU A 150 -7.07 -16.30 -3.00
C LEU A 150 -6.16 -17.51 -3.20
N SER A 151 -5.53 -17.66 -4.37
CA SER A 151 -4.55 -18.71 -4.62
C SER A 151 -3.15 -18.38 -4.08
N VAL A 152 -2.82 -17.09 -3.88
CA VAL A 152 -1.49 -16.67 -3.43
C VAL A 152 -1.08 -17.28 -2.08
N PRO A 153 -1.96 -17.35 -1.05
CA PRO A 153 -1.62 -18.03 0.19
C PRO A 153 -1.24 -19.51 0.03
N VAL A 154 -1.75 -20.22 -0.98
CA VAL A 154 -1.47 -21.65 -1.18
C VAL A 154 0.00 -21.90 -1.49
N TYR A 155 0.71 -20.96 -2.12
CA TYR A 155 2.16 -21.08 -2.35
C TYR A 155 2.98 -21.12 -1.05
N PHE A 156 2.43 -20.69 0.09
CA PHE A 156 3.09 -20.86 1.39
C PHE A 156 3.19 -22.34 1.80
N ASP A 157 2.31 -23.20 1.30
CA ASP A 157 2.34 -24.63 1.61
C ASP A 157 3.57 -25.31 1.01
N GLU A 158 4.10 -24.81 -0.12
CA GLU A 158 5.38 -25.29 -0.68
C GLU A 158 6.57 -25.05 0.28
N LEU A 159 6.48 -23.99 1.10
CA LEU A 159 7.49 -23.68 2.11
C LEU A 159 7.30 -24.54 3.35
N THR A 160 6.06 -24.64 3.86
CA THR A 160 5.78 -25.40 5.08
C THR A 160 5.99 -26.90 4.86
N ALA A 161 5.77 -27.42 3.64
CA ALA A 161 6.05 -28.80 3.25
C ALA A 161 7.51 -29.23 3.55
N LYS A 162 8.46 -28.29 3.56
CA LYS A 162 9.87 -28.56 3.86
C LYS A 162 10.18 -28.63 5.36
N ILE A 163 9.22 -28.29 6.22
CA ILE A 163 9.37 -28.28 7.68
C ILE A 163 8.68 -29.55 8.24
N PRO A 164 9.43 -30.52 8.80
CA PRO A 164 8.86 -31.74 9.36
C PRO A 164 7.77 -31.41 10.40
N VAL A 165 6.72 -32.24 10.47
CA VAL A 165 5.53 -32.07 11.32
C VAL A 165 4.61 -30.90 10.92
N ILE A 166 5.15 -29.73 10.58
CA ILE A 166 4.33 -28.56 10.17
C ILE A 166 3.79 -28.77 8.76
N GLY A 167 4.62 -29.14 7.79
CA GLY A 167 4.20 -29.35 6.40
C GLY A 167 3.24 -30.51 6.20
N GLU A 168 3.43 -31.59 6.96
CA GLU A 168 2.59 -32.79 6.87
C GLU A 168 1.25 -32.64 7.60
N ARG A 169 1.17 -31.80 8.64
CA ARG A 169 -0.07 -31.63 9.44
C ARG A 169 -0.81 -30.32 9.20
N PHE A 170 -0.12 -29.26 8.77
CA PHE A 170 -0.67 -27.91 8.68
C PHE A 170 -0.37 -27.30 7.30
N GLN A 171 -1.35 -27.40 6.40
CA GLN A 171 -1.39 -26.67 5.14
C GLN A 171 -1.81 -25.21 5.41
N VAL A 172 -0.94 -24.46 6.09
CA VAL A 172 -1.23 -23.11 6.60
C VAL A 172 -1.73 -22.18 5.49
N GLY A 173 -1.14 -22.25 4.31
CA GLY A 173 -1.53 -21.47 3.14
C GLY A 173 -2.95 -21.80 2.68
N SER A 174 -3.24 -23.09 2.51
CA SER A 174 -4.58 -23.58 2.15
C SER A 174 -5.62 -23.27 3.23
N MET A 175 -5.26 -23.33 4.52
CA MET A 175 -6.14 -22.92 5.62
C MET A 175 -6.52 -21.44 5.53
N ILE A 176 -5.52 -20.57 5.26
CA ILE A 176 -5.76 -19.13 5.05
C ILE A 176 -6.68 -18.95 3.84
N ALA A 177 -6.39 -19.58 2.69
CA ALA A 177 -7.22 -19.49 1.50
C ALA A 177 -8.67 -19.96 1.77
N TYR A 178 -8.84 -21.07 2.49
CA TYR A 178 -10.15 -21.65 2.82
C TYR A 178 -10.99 -20.76 3.75
N LEU A 179 -10.34 -20.02 4.67
CA LEU A 179 -11.01 -19.04 5.53
C LEU A 179 -11.71 -17.95 4.68
N PHE A 180 -11.10 -17.54 3.58
CA PHE A 180 -11.68 -16.54 2.68
C PHE A 180 -12.63 -17.16 1.63
N LEU A 181 -12.29 -18.33 1.07
CA LEU A 181 -13.09 -19.03 0.06
C LEU A 181 -14.42 -19.55 0.63
N GLY A 182 -14.36 -20.25 1.77
CA GLY A 182 -15.54 -20.89 2.37
C GLY A 182 -16.10 -22.09 1.63
N GLY A 183 -15.32 -22.64 0.71
CA GLY A 183 -15.66 -23.82 -0.07
C GLY A 183 -14.50 -24.19 -0.99
N PRO A 184 -14.69 -25.18 -1.88
CA PRO A 184 -13.65 -25.65 -2.79
C PRO A 184 -13.29 -24.66 -3.90
N ALA A 185 -14.12 -23.65 -4.15
CA ALA A 185 -13.92 -22.62 -5.16
C ALA A 185 -14.65 -21.33 -4.78
N VAL A 186 -14.38 -20.25 -5.54
CA VAL A 186 -15.09 -18.98 -5.41
C VAL A 186 -16.58 -19.19 -5.70
N GLY A 187 -17.44 -18.89 -4.73
CA GLY A 187 -18.88 -19.13 -4.82
C GLY A 187 -19.69 -18.31 -3.81
N ALA A 188 -20.89 -18.78 -3.46
CA ALA A 188 -21.81 -18.08 -2.57
C ALA A 188 -21.21 -17.78 -1.18
N ALA A 189 -20.48 -18.73 -0.60
CA ALA A 189 -19.80 -18.55 0.67
C ALA A 189 -18.69 -17.48 0.59
N THR A 190 -17.95 -17.45 -0.52
CA THR A 190 -16.91 -16.43 -0.75
C THR A 190 -17.52 -15.05 -0.84
N LEU A 191 -18.60 -14.92 -1.63
CA LEU A 191 -19.28 -13.65 -1.86
C LEU A 191 -19.83 -13.03 -0.58
N THR A 192 -20.53 -13.82 0.24
CA THR A 192 -21.10 -13.35 1.51
C THR A 192 -20.01 -12.99 2.53
N ARG A 193 -18.92 -13.75 2.60
CA ARG A 193 -17.75 -13.41 3.43
C ARG A 193 -17.07 -12.13 2.95
N PHE A 194 -16.89 -11.97 1.65
CA PHE A 194 -16.27 -10.77 1.08
C PHE A 194 -17.13 -9.53 1.33
N TYR A 195 -18.45 -9.65 1.22
CA TYR A 195 -19.38 -8.58 1.59
C TYR A 195 -19.22 -8.16 3.06
N ALA A 196 -19.23 -9.14 3.99
CA ALA A 196 -19.06 -8.88 5.41
C ALA A 196 -17.69 -8.29 5.75
N LEU A 197 -16.61 -8.80 5.14
CA LEU A 197 -15.24 -8.32 5.34
C LEU A 197 -15.05 -6.90 4.77
N HIS A 198 -15.58 -6.64 3.58
CA HIS A 198 -15.50 -5.32 2.94
C HIS A 198 -16.17 -4.25 3.81
N PHE A 199 -17.41 -4.50 4.25
CA PHE A 199 -18.11 -3.59 5.16
C PHE A 199 -17.38 -3.49 6.51
N GLY A 200 -17.03 -4.62 7.11
CA GLY A 200 -16.38 -4.69 8.43
C GLY A 200 -15.05 -3.94 8.49
N ILE A 201 -14.14 -4.17 7.52
CA ILE A 201 -12.85 -3.48 7.46
C ILE A 201 -13.06 -1.98 7.27
N SER A 202 -13.98 -1.57 6.40
CA SER A 202 -14.23 -0.17 6.09
C SER A 202 -14.76 0.60 7.30
N ILE A 203 -15.69 0.02 8.06
CA ILE A 203 -16.20 0.61 9.31
C ILE A 203 -15.14 0.59 10.40
N VAL A 204 -14.36 -0.48 10.57
CA VAL A 204 -13.28 -0.53 11.56
C VAL A 204 -12.23 0.55 11.28
N LEU A 205 -11.83 0.75 10.02
CA LEU A 205 -10.92 1.83 9.64
C LEU A 205 -11.48 3.21 10.00
N LEU A 206 -12.75 3.47 9.70
CA LEU A 206 -13.41 4.73 10.06
C LEU A 206 -13.49 4.92 11.58
N VAL A 207 -13.91 3.89 12.32
CA VAL A 207 -13.99 3.94 13.80
C VAL A 207 -12.62 4.18 14.41
N VAL A 208 -11.57 3.52 13.94
CA VAL A 208 -10.20 3.75 14.40
C VAL A 208 -9.77 5.19 14.13
N ALA A 209 -10.10 5.74 12.96
CA ALA A 209 -9.85 7.15 12.64
C ALA A 209 -10.62 8.09 13.57
N GLU A 210 -11.90 7.84 13.83
CA GLU A 210 -12.72 8.65 14.75
C GLU A 210 -12.20 8.60 16.19
N VAL A 211 -11.83 7.41 16.68
CA VAL A 211 -11.21 7.24 17.99
C VAL A 211 -9.89 7.99 18.05
N PHE A 212 -9.08 7.98 16.98
CA PHE A 212 -7.85 8.75 16.90
C PHE A 212 -8.12 10.26 17.02
N TYR A 213 -9.06 10.82 16.26
CA TYR A 213 -9.42 12.24 16.37
C TYR A 213 -9.99 12.60 17.73
N TYR A 214 -10.87 11.77 18.28
CA TYR A 214 -11.42 11.98 19.62
C TYR A 214 -10.33 12.01 20.70
N ARG A 215 -9.39 11.06 20.66
CA ARG A 215 -8.30 10.94 21.65
C ARG A 215 -7.25 12.04 21.51
N THR A 216 -6.94 12.46 20.28
CA THR A 216 -5.88 13.44 20.01
C THR A 216 -6.39 14.88 19.96
N ARG A 217 -7.71 15.09 19.90
CA ARG A 217 -8.36 16.40 19.73
C ARG A 217 -7.90 17.15 18.46
N ARG A 218 -7.37 16.42 17.48
CA ARG A 218 -6.95 16.95 16.17
C ARG A 218 -8.16 17.28 15.30
N VAL A 219 -7.94 18.12 14.30
CA VAL A 219 -8.99 18.55 13.36
C VAL A 219 -9.16 17.49 12.27
N ARG A 220 -10.40 17.06 12.03
CA ARG A 220 -10.76 15.98 11.08
C ARG A 220 -10.40 16.28 9.63
N LEU A 221 -10.81 17.45 9.16
CA LEU A 221 -10.57 17.90 7.79
C LEU A 221 -9.80 19.21 7.86
N ASN A 222 -8.52 19.11 8.22
CA ASN A 222 -7.63 20.26 8.25
C ASN A 222 -7.21 20.69 6.83
N MET A 223 -8.19 21.09 6.03
CA MET A 223 -8.01 21.69 4.71
C MET A 223 -9.11 22.73 4.49
N SER A 224 -8.83 23.76 3.69
CA SER A 224 -9.83 24.78 3.38
C SER A 224 -10.99 24.20 2.56
N LEU A 225 -12.05 24.98 2.41
CA LEU A 225 -13.20 24.56 1.62
C LEU A 225 -12.85 24.34 0.13
N PHE A 226 -11.85 25.05 -0.39
CA PHE A 226 -11.46 24.95 -1.79
C PHE A 226 -11.00 23.55 -2.21
N PRO A 227 -10.02 22.88 -1.54
CA PRO A 227 -9.70 21.49 -1.81
C PRO A 227 -10.89 20.54 -1.68
N ILE A 228 -11.75 20.72 -0.66
CA ILE A 228 -12.93 19.85 -0.47
C ILE A 228 -13.87 19.94 -1.67
N LEU A 229 -14.21 21.15 -2.11
CA LEU A 229 -15.05 21.37 -3.27
C LEU A 229 -14.40 20.87 -4.55
N LEU A 230 -13.10 21.11 -4.72
CA LEU A 230 -12.34 20.63 -5.87
C LEU A 230 -12.37 19.10 -5.97
N PHE A 231 -12.04 18.38 -4.90
CA PHE A 231 -12.05 16.91 -4.91
C PHE A 231 -13.45 16.33 -5.04
N THR A 232 -14.47 16.98 -4.46
CA THR A 232 -15.87 16.61 -4.68
C THR A 232 -16.25 16.76 -6.15
N ALA A 233 -15.92 17.90 -6.77
CA ALA A 233 -16.16 18.14 -8.19
C ALA A 233 -15.40 17.15 -9.08
N MET A 234 -14.15 16.83 -8.74
CA MET A 234 -13.36 15.81 -9.45
C MET A 234 -13.99 14.43 -9.33
N LEU A 235 -14.51 14.03 -8.16
CA LEU A 235 -15.21 12.74 -7.99
C LEU A 235 -16.47 12.67 -8.85
N VAL A 236 -17.31 13.72 -8.82
CA VAL A 236 -18.54 13.79 -9.62
C VAL A 236 -18.20 13.76 -11.10
N LEU A 237 -17.24 14.58 -11.54
CA LEU A 237 -16.82 14.68 -12.92
C LEU A 237 -16.23 13.36 -13.43
N THR A 238 -15.35 12.72 -12.65
CA THR A 238 -14.75 11.44 -13.02
C THR A 238 -15.82 10.35 -13.07
N SER A 239 -16.76 10.34 -12.12
CA SER A 239 -17.91 9.41 -12.11
C SER A 239 -18.81 9.56 -13.33
N TYR A 240 -18.92 10.77 -13.88
CA TYR A 240 -19.70 11.07 -15.06
C TYR A 240 -18.96 10.75 -16.36
N ILE A 241 -17.71 11.20 -16.50
CA ILE A 241 -16.90 11.01 -17.72
C ILE A 241 -16.44 9.55 -17.85
N LEU A 242 -16.10 8.92 -16.73
CA LEU A 242 -15.63 7.54 -16.66
C LEU A 242 -16.58 6.76 -15.74
N PRO A 243 -17.76 6.32 -16.19
CA PRO A 243 -18.66 5.54 -15.35
C PRO A 243 -17.98 4.26 -14.84
N ALA A 244 -18.30 3.85 -13.61
CA ALA A 244 -17.74 2.64 -13.03
C ALA A 244 -18.01 1.42 -13.93
N GLU A 245 -16.97 0.65 -14.25
CA GLU A 245 -17.07 -0.45 -15.21
C GLU A 245 -18.01 -1.55 -14.72
N LEU A 246 -18.97 -1.97 -15.54
CA LEU A 246 -19.86 -3.11 -15.25
C LEU A 246 -19.20 -4.46 -15.57
N GLY A 247 -18.46 -4.51 -16.68
CA GLY A 247 -17.93 -5.76 -17.24
C GLY A 247 -19.05 -6.69 -17.74
N ARG A 248 -18.73 -7.98 -17.85
CA ARG A 248 -19.71 -9.04 -18.15
C ARG A 248 -19.88 -9.93 -16.93
N ARG A 249 -21.07 -10.48 -16.71
CA ARG A 249 -21.35 -11.44 -15.63
C ARG A 249 -20.29 -12.54 -15.57
N ALA A 250 -19.86 -12.89 -14.36
CA ALA A 250 -18.88 -13.95 -14.14
C ALA A 250 -19.36 -15.30 -14.72
N ASP A 251 -18.48 -15.96 -15.45
CA ASP A 251 -18.59 -17.33 -15.93
C ASP A 251 -17.37 -18.10 -15.40
N PRO A 252 -17.54 -18.95 -14.36
CA PRO A 252 -16.46 -19.73 -13.78
C PRO A 252 -15.76 -20.69 -14.75
N ASN A 253 -16.41 -21.02 -15.88
CA ASN A 253 -15.89 -21.95 -16.88
C ASN A 253 -15.09 -21.26 -18.00
N ARG A 254 -15.05 -19.91 -18.00
CA ARG A 254 -14.33 -19.14 -19.02
C ARG A 254 -13.39 -18.13 -18.38
N THR A 255 -12.10 -18.38 -18.45
CA THR A 255 -11.07 -17.46 -17.99
C THR A 255 -10.83 -16.34 -19.02
N PRO A 256 -10.96 -15.05 -18.65
CA PRO A 256 -10.58 -13.95 -19.51
C PRO A 256 -9.05 -13.85 -19.61
N LEU A 257 -8.56 -13.47 -20.78
CA LEU A 257 -7.15 -13.15 -21.00
C LEU A 257 -7.06 -11.69 -21.50
N PRO A 258 -6.27 -10.81 -20.85
CA PRO A 258 -5.54 -11.03 -19.60
C PRO A 258 -6.44 -10.99 -18.34
N ILE A 259 -6.04 -11.71 -17.28
CA ILE A 259 -6.63 -11.53 -15.93
C ILE A 259 -5.98 -10.28 -15.32
N LEU A 260 -6.78 -9.23 -15.17
CA LEU A 260 -6.36 -7.97 -14.56
C LEU A 260 -7.15 -7.71 -13.29
N SER A 261 -6.49 -7.15 -12.29
CA SER A 261 -7.14 -6.60 -11.09
C SER A 261 -7.16 -5.07 -11.21
N ASP A 262 -7.70 -4.39 -10.21
CA ASP A 262 -7.60 -2.94 -10.10
C ASP A 262 -6.14 -2.44 -10.13
N TRP A 263 -5.95 -1.20 -10.59
CA TRP A 263 -4.66 -0.62 -10.99
C TRP A 263 -3.56 -0.73 -9.93
N TYR A 264 -3.90 -0.56 -8.65
CA TYR A 264 -2.95 -0.59 -7.54
C TYR A 264 -2.37 -1.99 -7.26
N PHE A 265 -2.98 -3.05 -7.80
CA PHE A 265 -2.42 -4.40 -7.74
C PHE A 265 -1.56 -4.76 -8.96
N LEU A 266 -1.68 -4.06 -10.08
CA LEU A 266 -1.12 -4.49 -11.37
C LEU A 266 0.41 -4.72 -11.31
N GLY A 267 1.15 -3.82 -10.68
CA GLY A 267 2.58 -4.00 -10.45
C GLY A 267 2.92 -5.27 -9.66
N LEU A 268 2.13 -5.61 -8.64
CA LEU A 268 2.30 -6.84 -7.86
C LEU A 268 1.94 -8.09 -8.67
N TYR A 269 0.89 -8.03 -9.51
CA TYR A 269 0.54 -9.14 -10.40
C TYR A 269 1.66 -9.45 -11.39
N GLN A 270 2.28 -8.43 -11.96
CA GLN A 270 3.41 -8.64 -12.86
C GLN A 270 4.64 -9.17 -12.11
N TYR A 271 4.89 -8.72 -10.88
CA TYR A 271 5.92 -9.30 -10.01
C TYR A 271 5.70 -10.82 -9.80
N VAL A 272 4.46 -11.22 -9.50
CA VAL A 272 4.08 -12.63 -9.34
C VAL A 272 4.36 -13.43 -10.62
N LYS A 273 4.09 -12.87 -11.81
CA LYS A 273 4.40 -13.52 -13.10
C LYS A 273 5.90 -13.68 -13.38
N TYR A 274 6.73 -12.78 -12.85
CA TYR A 274 8.18 -12.82 -13.03
C TYR A 274 8.92 -13.66 -12.00
N THR A 275 8.22 -14.19 -11.00
CA THR A 275 8.86 -14.86 -9.87
C THR A 275 8.49 -16.35 -9.81
N PRO A 276 9.42 -17.22 -9.38
CA PRO A 276 9.10 -18.62 -9.10
C PRO A 276 7.98 -18.74 -8.05
N PRO A 277 7.19 -19.84 -8.04
CA PRO A 277 6.00 -19.98 -7.19
C PRO A 277 6.19 -19.59 -5.71
N LEU A 278 7.29 -20.03 -5.09
CA LEU A 278 7.64 -19.64 -3.71
C LEU A 278 7.72 -18.12 -3.52
N TRP A 279 8.40 -17.42 -4.42
CA TRP A 279 8.57 -15.96 -4.35
C TRP A 279 7.32 -15.21 -4.80
N ALA A 280 6.51 -15.80 -5.67
CA ALA A 280 5.21 -15.28 -6.04
C ALA A 280 4.25 -15.20 -4.84
N GLY A 281 4.29 -16.22 -3.95
CA GLY A 281 3.56 -16.23 -2.68
C GLY A 281 4.09 -15.27 -1.63
N LEU A 282 5.40 -15.34 -1.35
CA LEU A 282 6.01 -14.62 -0.23
C LEU A 282 6.38 -13.16 -0.56
N GLY A 283 6.75 -12.92 -1.81
CA GLY A 283 7.40 -11.69 -2.25
C GLY A 283 6.63 -10.42 -1.92
N PRO A 284 5.32 -10.30 -2.24
CA PRO A 284 4.55 -9.11 -1.88
C PRO A 284 4.57 -8.81 -0.38
N GLY A 285 4.41 -9.85 0.46
CA GLY A 285 4.44 -9.72 1.92
C GLY A 285 5.84 -9.35 2.45
N LEU A 286 6.89 -9.96 1.90
CA LEU A 286 8.28 -9.65 2.27
C LEU A 286 8.70 -8.24 1.85
N LEU A 287 8.25 -7.76 0.68
CA LEU A 287 8.52 -6.41 0.21
C LEU A 287 7.88 -5.38 1.14
N ILE A 288 6.62 -5.58 1.52
CA ILE A 288 5.91 -4.72 2.47
C ILE A 288 6.57 -4.79 3.86
N GLY A 289 6.89 -6.00 4.34
CA GLY A 289 7.56 -6.20 5.62
C GLY A 289 8.93 -5.53 5.68
N PHE A 290 9.74 -5.67 4.63
CA PHE A 290 11.00 -4.95 4.49
C PHE A 290 10.79 -3.44 4.51
N ALA A 291 9.82 -2.93 3.75
CA ALA A 291 9.49 -1.50 3.72
C ALA A 291 9.10 -0.98 5.12
N MET A 292 8.27 -1.72 5.86
CA MET A 292 7.90 -1.38 7.25
C MET A 292 9.10 -1.36 8.21
N LEU A 293 10.14 -2.16 7.92
CA LEU A 293 11.36 -2.22 8.72
C LEU A 293 12.41 -1.16 8.37
N VAL A 294 12.25 -0.44 7.24
CA VAL A 294 13.18 0.62 6.81
C VAL A 294 13.58 1.60 7.92
N PRO A 295 12.69 2.09 8.81
CA PRO A 295 13.07 2.99 9.89
C PRO A 295 14.15 2.44 10.84
N PHE A 296 14.20 1.12 10.98
CA PHE A 296 15.15 0.41 11.86
C PHE A 296 16.40 -0.03 11.11
N LEU A 297 16.31 -0.20 9.79
CA LEU A 297 17.43 -0.57 8.92
C LEU A 297 18.25 0.66 8.52
N ASP A 298 17.60 1.79 8.24
CA ASP A 298 18.27 3.02 7.84
C ASP A 298 18.84 3.82 9.02
N ARG A 299 20.09 3.51 9.34
CA ARG A 299 20.88 4.15 10.41
C ARG A 299 21.48 5.52 10.04
N SER A 300 21.23 6.05 8.84
CA SER A 300 21.70 7.40 8.48
C SER A 300 21.07 8.46 9.41
N LYS A 301 21.86 9.46 9.84
CA LYS A 301 21.38 10.53 10.72
C LYS A 301 20.62 11.61 9.95
N SER A 302 20.98 11.84 8.68
CA SER A 302 20.33 12.81 7.82
C SER A 302 19.04 12.27 7.24
N ARG A 303 18.09 13.17 6.96
CA ARG A 303 16.84 12.85 6.25
C ARG A 303 16.95 13.07 4.73
N ARG A 304 17.99 13.76 4.27
CA ARG A 304 18.17 14.08 2.85
C ARG A 304 18.37 12.79 2.06
N PRO A 305 17.74 12.62 0.88
CA PRO A 305 17.88 11.41 0.07
C PRO A 305 19.34 11.02 -0.22
N LEU A 306 20.17 11.98 -0.63
CA LEU A 306 21.55 11.70 -1.05
C LEU A 306 22.49 11.34 0.11
N ASP A 307 22.10 11.62 1.36
CA ASP A 307 22.87 11.24 2.55
C ASP A 307 22.58 9.81 3.02
N ARG A 308 21.70 9.09 2.30
CA ARG A 308 21.28 7.69 2.54
C ARG A 308 21.19 6.92 1.22
N PRO A 309 22.30 6.87 0.46
CA PRO A 309 22.28 6.41 -0.93
C PRO A 309 21.70 5.02 -1.16
N PHE A 310 21.96 4.04 -0.28
CA PHE A 310 21.38 2.70 -0.46
C PHE A 310 19.84 2.74 -0.39
N PHE A 311 19.30 3.37 0.64
CA PHE A 311 17.85 3.51 0.80
C PHE A 311 17.25 4.41 -0.28
N PHE A 312 17.93 5.48 -0.69
CA PHE A 312 17.46 6.28 -1.81
C PHE A 312 17.27 5.44 -3.08
N VAL A 313 18.26 4.62 -3.45
CA VAL A 313 18.16 3.72 -4.61
C VAL A 313 17.06 2.67 -4.44
N VAL A 314 16.91 2.09 -3.25
CA VAL A 314 15.82 1.15 -2.96
C VAL A 314 14.44 1.78 -3.17
N GLY A 315 14.22 3.02 -2.71
CA GLY A 315 12.97 3.74 -2.94
C GLY A 315 12.70 4.05 -4.41
N VAL A 316 13.74 4.48 -5.14
CA VAL A 316 13.65 4.71 -6.58
C VAL A 316 13.32 3.41 -7.32
N LEU A 317 14.00 2.30 -6.99
CA LEU A 317 13.71 0.99 -7.55
C LEU A 317 12.27 0.55 -7.26
N ALA A 318 11.78 0.72 -6.03
CA ALA A 318 10.41 0.37 -5.69
C ALA A 318 9.38 1.16 -6.52
N LEU A 319 9.61 2.47 -6.71
CA LEU A 319 8.74 3.32 -7.55
C LEU A 319 8.82 2.92 -9.02
N VAL A 320 10.02 2.73 -9.55
CA VAL A 320 10.25 2.31 -10.94
C VAL A 320 9.63 0.96 -11.20
N TYR A 321 9.82 -0.02 -10.31
CA TYR A 321 9.21 -1.34 -10.45
C TYR A 321 7.70 -1.25 -10.41
N TRP A 322 7.12 -0.53 -9.45
CA TRP A 322 5.67 -0.38 -9.40
C TRP A 322 5.10 0.23 -10.69
N LEU A 323 5.72 1.27 -11.25
CA LEU A 323 5.29 1.91 -12.49
C LEU A 323 5.51 1.03 -13.73
N VAL A 324 6.73 0.50 -13.90
CA VAL A 324 7.10 -0.30 -15.07
C VAL A 324 6.31 -1.60 -15.10
N PHE A 325 6.21 -2.31 -13.97
CA PHE A 325 5.45 -3.56 -13.91
C PHE A 325 3.95 -3.33 -14.15
N THR A 326 3.41 -2.22 -13.66
CA THR A 326 2.04 -1.80 -13.98
C THR A 326 1.87 -1.56 -15.48
N ALA A 327 2.80 -0.85 -16.13
CA ALA A 327 2.75 -0.62 -17.57
C ALA A 327 2.88 -1.92 -18.38
N LEU A 328 3.83 -2.79 -18.02
CA LEU A 328 4.07 -4.06 -18.68
C LEU A 328 2.83 -4.96 -18.72
N ILE A 329 2.12 -5.07 -17.60
CA ILE A 329 0.89 -5.87 -17.54
C ILE A 329 -0.31 -5.16 -18.19
N MET A 330 -0.41 -3.84 -18.03
CA MET A 330 -1.52 -3.04 -18.59
C MET A 330 -1.50 -3.06 -20.11
N PHE A 331 -0.31 -2.99 -20.73
CA PHE A 331 -0.14 -3.06 -22.17
C PHE A 331 0.10 -4.48 -22.69
N ASN A 332 0.18 -5.48 -21.80
CA ASN A 332 0.43 -6.88 -22.14
C ASN A 332 1.67 -7.07 -23.04
N ILE A 333 2.76 -6.37 -22.72
CA ILE A 333 4.00 -6.36 -23.51
C ILE A 333 5.15 -7.15 -22.85
N ALA A 334 4.92 -7.75 -21.68
CA ALA A 334 5.92 -8.52 -20.95
C ALA A 334 6.26 -9.85 -21.67
N VAL A 335 7.55 -10.13 -21.85
CA VAL A 335 8.12 -11.39 -22.35
C VAL A 335 8.63 -12.23 -21.18
N ILE A 336 7.71 -12.95 -20.55
CA ILE A 336 7.92 -13.66 -19.27
C ILE A 336 9.00 -14.76 -19.39
N GLU A 337 9.25 -15.29 -20.58
CA GLU A 337 10.24 -16.35 -20.80
C GLU A 337 11.69 -15.84 -20.76
N ARG A 338 11.93 -14.54 -21.03
CA ARG A 338 13.28 -13.98 -21.18
C ARG A 338 13.61 -12.86 -20.19
N GLU A 339 12.64 -12.05 -19.82
CA GLU A 339 12.84 -10.86 -19.00
C GLU A 339 13.18 -11.14 -17.52
N PRO A 340 12.60 -12.15 -16.83
CA PRO A 340 12.85 -12.36 -15.40
C PRO A 340 14.33 -12.47 -14.99
N PRO A 341 15.19 -13.27 -15.65
CA PRO A 341 16.61 -13.31 -15.27
C PRO A 341 17.32 -11.98 -15.50
N LEU A 342 16.94 -11.21 -16.55
CA LEU A 342 17.52 -9.90 -16.82
C LEU A 342 17.12 -8.88 -15.75
N VAL A 343 15.85 -8.87 -15.35
CA VAL A 343 15.34 -8.02 -14.27
C VAL A 343 16.04 -8.37 -12.95
N LEU A 344 16.21 -9.64 -12.63
CA LEU A 344 16.92 -10.07 -11.42
C LEU A 344 18.39 -9.62 -11.43
N LEU A 345 19.12 -9.86 -12.53
CA LEU A 345 20.51 -9.43 -12.67
C LEU A 345 20.65 -7.90 -12.57
N GLY A 346 19.77 -7.16 -13.24
CA GLY A 346 19.71 -5.70 -13.13
C GLY A 346 19.46 -5.24 -11.70
N THR A 347 18.52 -5.88 -10.99
CA THR A 347 18.24 -5.59 -9.58
C THR A 347 19.48 -5.79 -8.71
N ILE A 348 20.15 -6.95 -8.86
CA ILE A 348 21.35 -7.30 -8.08
C ILE A 348 22.47 -6.29 -8.35
N LEU A 349 22.69 -5.93 -9.62
CA LEU A 349 23.70 -4.96 -10.01
C LEU A 349 23.42 -3.59 -9.37
N VAL A 350 22.21 -3.06 -9.53
CA VAL A 350 21.84 -1.74 -8.99
C VAL A 350 21.95 -1.71 -7.47
N LEU A 351 21.46 -2.74 -6.77
CA LEU A 351 21.56 -2.82 -5.31
C LEU A 351 23.01 -2.98 -4.83
N SER A 352 23.85 -3.71 -5.58
CA SER A 352 25.28 -3.85 -5.27
C SER A 352 26.02 -2.52 -5.42
N LEU A 353 25.76 -1.78 -6.50
CA LEU A 353 26.31 -0.44 -6.71
C LEU A 353 25.84 0.54 -5.64
N ALA A 354 24.57 0.48 -5.25
CA ALA A 354 24.01 1.29 -4.18
C ALA A 354 24.66 0.99 -2.83
N LEU A 355 24.93 -0.28 -2.52
CA LEU A 355 25.62 -0.69 -1.31
C LEU A 355 27.07 -0.18 -1.30
N VAL A 356 27.78 -0.28 -2.43
CA VAL A 356 29.13 0.29 -2.57
C VAL A 356 29.11 1.81 -2.38
N TRP A 357 28.11 2.51 -2.91
CA TRP A 357 27.94 3.94 -2.73
C TRP A 357 27.71 4.30 -1.25
N GLU A 358 26.85 3.57 -0.54
CA GLU A 358 26.62 3.72 0.89
C GLU A 358 27.88 3.50 1.72
N LEU A 359 28.64 2.44 1.45
CA LEU A 359 29.89 2.16 2.15
C LEU A 359 30.93 3.26 1.93
N ARG A 360 31.07 3.76 0.70
CA ARG A 360 31.95 4.89 0.38
C ARG A 360 31.50 6.18 1.06
N HIS A 361 30.20 6.46 1.06
CA HIS A 361 29.62 7.63 1.70
C HIS A 361 29.88 7.62 3.22
N ARG A 362 29.62 6.50 3.90
CA ARG A 362 29.91 6.36 5.34
C ARG A 362 31.39 6.53 5.67
N ARG A 363 32.29 5.96 4.85
CA ARG A 363 33.74 6.14 5.01
C ARG A 363 34.15 7.60 4.89
N ARG A 364 33.58 8.35 3.93
CA ARG A 364 33.84 9.80 3.77
C ARG A 364 33.37 10.59 5.00
N GLN A 365 32.16 10.32 5.49
CA GLN A 365 31.63 10.98 6.69
C GLN A 365 32.47 10.67 7.93
N ALA A 366 32.90 9.42 8.12
CA ALA A 366 33.76 9.05 9.24
C ALA A 366 35.13 9.76 9.19
N ARG A 367 35.74 9.86 8.00
CA ARG A 367 37.00 10.60 7.82
C ARG A 367 36.85 12.10 8.07
N ALA A 368 35.76 12.70 7.60
CA ALA A 368 35.46 14.10 7.84
C ALA A 368 35.25 14.39 9.35
N ALA A 369 34.51 13.53 10.04
CA ALA A 369 34.32 13.63 11.49
C ALA A 369 35.62 13.48 12.28
N ALA A 370 36.48 12.52 11.90
CA ALA A 370 37.79 12.33 12.52
C ALA A 370 38.71 13.55 12.29
N SER A 371 38.67 14.15 11.10
CA SER A 371 39.46 15.35 10.77
C SER A 371 38.98 16.57 11.55
N ALA A 372 37.67 16.72 11.74
CA ALA A 372 37.09 17.82 12.52
C ALA A 372 37.33 17.69 14.04
N ALA A 373 37.53 16.47 14.53
CA ALA A 373 37.84 16.21 15.94
C ALA A 373 39.34 16.34 16.29
N ALA A 374 40.22 16.48 15.29
CA ALA A 374 41.65 16.65 15.53
C ALA A 374 41.92 18.05 16.14
N PRO A 375 42.74 18.14 17.22
CA PRO A 375 43.06 19.44 17.82
C PRO A 375 43.76 20.35 16.81
N PRO A 376 43.55 21.68 16.88
CA PRO A 376 44.22 22.62 16.01
C PRO A 376 45.73 22.42 16.14
N ARG A 377 46.43 22.27 15.00
CA ARG A 377 47.89 22.18 14.99
C ARG A 377 48.44 23.42 15.68
N ARG A 378 49.18 23.24 16.78
CA ARG A 378 49.94 24.33 17.42
C ARG A 378 50.79 25.00 16.34
N PRO A 379 50.85 26.34 16.27
CA PRO A 379 51.76 27.02 15.36
C PRO A 379 53.18 26.52 15.61
N ALA A 380 53.81 25.95 14.60
CA ALA A 380 55.21 25.56 14.67
C ALA A 380 56.04 26.84 14.60
N GLY A 381 56.75 27.16 15.69
CA GLY A 381 57.82 28.17 15.69
C GLY A 381 57.44 29.53 16.26
N ALA A 382 57.40 29.64 17.59
CA ALA A 382 58.05 30.76 18.25
C ALA A 382 59.25 30.16 18.99
N THR A 383 60.31 29.86 18.24
CA THR A 383 61.63 29.61 18.81
C THR A 383 62.05 30.89 19.50
N GLY A 384 62.19 30.83 20.82
CA GLY A 384 62.73 31.93 21.61
C GLY A 384 64.09 32.34 21.08
N HIS A 385 64.23 33.63 20.81
CA HIS A 385 65.51 34.31 20.77
C HIS A 385 65.50 35.41 21.83
N SER A 386 66.55 35.33 22.65
CA SER A 386 67.07 36.25 23.68
C SER A 386 66.17 36.60 24.85
#